data_AF-A0A3D3QBZ6-F1
#
_entry.id   AF-A0A3D3QBZ6-F1
#
_cell.length_a   1.000
_cell.length_b   1.000
_cell.length_c   1.000
_cell.angle_alpha   90.00
_cell.angle_beta   90.00
_cell.angle_gamma   90.00
#
_symmetry.space_group_name_H-M   'P 1'
#
loop_
_entity.id
_entity.type
_entity.pdbx_description
1 polymer ?
#
loop_
_entity_poly.entity_id
_entity_poly.type
_entity_poly.pdbx_seq_one_letter_code
_entity_poly.pdbx_strand_id
1 'polypeptide(L)'
;MTDNATNTPIWTDLASPDVEGSKAFYGGLFGWEAETVAPPEYGSYTMFKLGGKQVGAVATMQEGQHPAWSTYIGTEDADATVEKVLDAGGEIALKPEDVTEDGRIAIVRDATGAFLSLWQPKAHTGFDTKDVPGSFGWAELATRDIEGAKKFYAAVFGWGAET
;
A
#
# COMPACT_ATOMS: atom_id res chain seq x y z
N MET A 1 6.01 14.54 17.38
CA MET A 1 4.78 13.77 17.10
C MET A 1 4.87 13.45 15.63
N THR A 2 5.04 12.18 15.27
CA THR A 2 5.09 11.75 13.88
C THR A 2 3.75 12.08 13.25
N ASP A 3 3.79 12.89 12.20
CA ASP A 3 2.65 13.15 11.33
C ASP A 3 2.41 11.84 10.56
N ASN A 4 1.76 10.87 11.21
CA ASN A 4 1.33 9.65 10.56
C ASN A 4 0.25 10.12 9.59
N ALA A 5 0.57 10.21 8.30
CA ALA A 5 -0.27 10.85 7.30
C ALA A 5 -1.57 10.05 7.05
N THR A 6 -2.51 10.16 7.99
CA THR A 6 -3.84 9.57 7.97
C THR A 6 -4.55 9.97 6.69
N ASN A 7 -5.24 9.02 6.08
CA ASN A 7 -5.99 9.20 4.85
C ASN A 7 -5.11 9.65 3.67
N THR A 8 -3.85 9.25 3.59
CA THR A 8 -3.00 9.48 2.40
C THR A 8 -2.24 8.22 2.01
N PRO A 9 -1.76 8.08 0.75
CA PRO A 9 -0.84 7.01 0.40
C PRO A 9 0.47 7.12 1.20
N ILE A 10 0.75 6.11 2.01
CA ILE A 10 1.94 6.08 2.87
C ILE A 10 2.92 4.96 2.51
N TRP A 11 2.48 3.96 1.73
CA TRP A 11 3.35 2.86 1.33
C TRP A 11 2.92 2.21 0.02
N THR A 12 3.85 1.49 -0.61
CA THR A 12 3.58 0.65 -1.77
C THR A 12 4.53 -0.55 -1.78
N ASP A 13 3.99 -1.71 -2.13
CA ASP A 13 4.79 -2.92 -2.36
C ASP A 13 4.30 -3.73 -3.54
N LEU A 14 5.22 -4.51 -4.11
CA LEU A 14 4.97 -5.38 -5.24
C LEU A 14 4.82 -6.81 -4.76
N ALA A 15 3.68 -7.45 -5.04
CA ALA A 15 3.60 -8.91 -5.03
C ALA A 15 4.26 -9.44 -6.31
N SER A 16 5.33 -10.22 -6.19
CA SER A 16 6.10 -10.70 -7.34
C SER A 16 6.29 -12.22 -7.35
N PRO A 17 6.12 -12.88 -8.52
CA PRO A 17 6.48 -14.29 -8.69
C PRO A 17 8.00 -14.47 -8.85
N ASP A 18 8.75 -13.40 -9.12
CA ASP A 18 10.21 -13.40 -9.26
C ASP A 18 10.79 -12.19 -8.52
N VAL A 19 11.03 -12.38 -7.22
CA VAL A 19 11.57 -11.36 -6.32
C VAL A 19 12.96 -10.92 -6.76
N GLU A 20 13.83 -11.84 -7.18
CA GLU A 20 15.20 -11.53 -7.60
C GLU A 20 15.23 -10.75 -8.93
N GLY A 21 14.40 -11.16 -9.90
CA GLY A 21 14.22 -10.40 -11.14
C GLY A 21 13.67 -9.00 -10.90
N SER A 22 12.76 -8.86 -9.93
CA SER A 22 12.21 -7.55 -9.54
C SER A 22 13.28 -6.66 -8.91
N LYS A 23 14.11 -7.20 -8.01
CA LYS A 23 15.26 -6.49 -7.43
C LYS A 23 16.21 -5.98 -8.51
N ALA A 24 16.60 -6.84 -9.45
CA ALA A 24 17.49 -6.47 -10.54
C ALA A 24 16.89 -5.39 -11.44
N PHE A 25 15.61 -5.53 -11.80
CA PHE A 25 14.91 -4.58 -12.66
C PHE A 25 14.80 -3.19 -12.03
N TYR A 26 14.22 -3.09 -10.83
CA TYR A 26 14.01 -1.80 -10.18
C TYR A 26 15.32 -1.18 -9.66
N GLY A 27 16.30 -2.01 -9.28
CA GLY A 27 17.66 -1.55 -9.01
C GLY A 27 18.30 -0.90 -10.24
N GLY A 28 18.15 -1.49 -11.42
CA GLY A 28 18.65 -0.92 -12.68
C GLY A 28 17.89 0.33 -13.15
N LEU A 29 16.57 0.37 -12.95
CA LEU A 29 15.71 1.47 -13.42
C LEU A 29 15.78 2.71 -12.53
N PHE A 30 15.75 2.52 -11.21
CA PHE A 30 15.64 3.61 -10.23
C PHE A 30 16.87 3.78 -9.35
N GLY A 31 17.86 2.89 -9.45
CA GLY A 31 19.01 2.88 -8.54
C GLY A 31 18.65 2.38 -7.14
N TRP A 32 17.61 1.56 -7.01
CA TRP A 32 17.18 1.04 -5.71
C TRP A 32 18.13 -0.04 -5.17
N GLU A 33 18.42 0.09 -3.89
CA GLU A 33 19.07 -0.91 -3.05
C GLU A 33 17.98 -1.83 -2.46
N ALA A 34 18.29 -3.12 -2.30
CA ALA A 34 17.35 -4.13 -1.81
C ALA A 34 17.86 -4.73 -0.50
N GLU A 35 17.02 -4.71 0.54
CA GLU A 35 17.32 -5.28 1.85
C GLU A 35 16.21 -6.27 2.25
N THR A 36 16.52 -7.56 2.30
CA THR A 36 15.57 -8.58 2.76
C THR A 36 15.42 -8.49 4.28
N VAL A 37 14.23 -8.13 4.75
CA VAL A 37 13.92 -7.95 6.18
C VAL A 37 13.11 -9.10 6.77
N ALA A 38 12.45 -9.90 5.93
CA ALA A 38 11.81 -11.16 6.33
C ALA A 38 12.31 -12.32 5.46
N PRO A 39 12.78 -13.43 6.06
CA PRO A 39 13.29 -14.57 5.30
C PRO A 39 12.16 -15.36 4.61
N PRO A 40 12.49 -16.18 3.59
CA PRO A 40 11.50 -16.86 2.73
C PRO A 40 10.47 -17.72 3.46
N GLU A 41 10.82 -18.25 4.63
CA GLU A 41 9.95 -19.08 5.47
C GLU A 41 8.70 -18.33 5.99
N TYR A 42 8.70 -17.00 5.96
CA TYR A 42 7.56 -16.15 6.31
C TYR A 42 6.95 -15.42 5.10
N GLY A 43 7.35 -15.80 3.88
CA GLY A 43 7.10 -15.02 2.67
C GLY A 43 8.13 -13.90 2.59
N SER A 44 9.09 -14.00 1.66
CA SER A 44 10.20 -13.05 1.65
C SER A 44 9.69 -11.62 1.46
N TYR A 45 10.10 -10.72 2.34
CA TYR A 45 9.80 -9.29 2.25
C TYR A 45 11.12 -8.54 2.10
N THR A 46 11.27 -7.87 0.96
CA THR A 46 12.46 -7.08 0.63
C THR A 46 12.08 -5.61 0.57
N MET A 47 12.72 -4.84 1.43
CA MET A 47 12.64 -3.40 1.43
C MET A 47 13.47 -2.82 0.28
N PHE A 48 12.89 -1.91 -0.51
CA PHE A 48 13.62 -1.11 -1.47
C PHE A 48 14.01 0.24 -0.87
N LYS A 49 15.26 0.65 -1.12
CA LYS A 49 15.83 1.90 -0.62
C LYS A 49 16.45 2.72 -1.75
N LEU A 50 16.34 4.04 -1.67
CA LEU A 50 17.05 4.99 -2.54
C LEU A 50 17.95 5.86 -1.66
N GLY A 51 19.27 5.71 -1.80
CA GLY A 51 20.24 6.42 -0.94
C GLY A 51 20.01 6.13 0.55
N GLY A 52 19.78 4.86 0.89
CA GLY A 52 19.50 4.38 2.25
C GLY A 52 18.10 4.68 2.80
N LYS A 53 17.22 5.36 2.07
CA LYS A 53 15.85 5.70 2.49
C LYS A 53 14.81 4.78 1.86
N GLN A 54 13.86 4.27 2.64
CA GLN A 54 12.77 3.40 2.17
C GLN A 54 11.87 4.09 1.13
N VAL A 55 11.63 3.40 0.02
CA VAL A 55 10.83 3.88 -1.14
C VAL A 55 9.74 2.91 -1.59
N GLY A 56 9.71 1.70 -1.05
CA GLY A 56 8.73 0.66 -1.35
C GLY A 56 9.28 -0.70 -0.98
N ALA A 57 8.60 -1.77 -1.39
CA ALA A 57 9.07 -3.12 -1.17
C ALA A 57 8.65 -4.09 -2.29
N VAL A 58 9.21 -5.29 -2.24
CA VAL A 58 8.74 -6.45 -2.99
C VAL A 58 8.57 -7.64 -2.05
N ALA A 59 7.44 -8.32 -2.19
CA ALA A 59 7.08 -9.51 -1.47
C ALA A 59 6.93 -10.71 -2.42
N THR A 60 7.19 -11.92 -1.92
CA THR A 60 6.79 -13.14 -2.65
C THR A 60 5.27 -13.16 -2.81
N MET A 61 4.82 -13.32 -4.04
CA MET A 61 3.40 -13.46 -4.36
C MET A 61 2.81 -14.73 -3.70
N GLN A 62 1.66 -14.58 -3.04
CA GLN A 62 0.95 -15.71 -2.43
C GLN A 62 0.13 -16.48 -3.47
N GLU A 63 -0.25 -17.72 -3.15
CA GLU A 63 -1.11 -18.52 -4.02
C GLU A 63 -2.45 -17.82 -4.27
N GLY A 64 -2.88 -17.75 -5.54
CA GLY A 64 -4.10 -17.07 -5.94
C GLY A 64 -3.97 -15.55 -6.11
N GLN A 65 -2.83 -14.93 -5.75
CA GLN A 65 -2.55 -13.54 -6.10
C GLN A 65 -2.08 -13.42 -7.56
N HIS A 66 -2.29 -12.23 -8.12
CA HIS A 66 -1.68 -11.81 -9.39
C HIS A 66 -0.53 -10.83 -9.10
N PRO A 67 0.50 -10.78 -9.96
CA PRO A 67 1.59 -9.81 -9.79
C PRO A 67 1.04 -8.39 -9.91
N ALA A 68 1.17 -7.59 -8.85
CA ALA A 68 0.63 -6.24 -8.80
C ALA A 68 1.34 -5.40 -7.74
N TRP A 69 1.43 -4.09 -8.01
CA TRP A 69 1.74 -3.09 -6.99
C TRP A 69 0.49 -2.78 -6.17
N SER A 70 0.62 -2.81 -4.85
CA SER A 70 -0.41 -2.41 -3.89
C SER A 70 -0.13 -1.00 -3.39
N THR A 71 -1.18 -0.20 -3.18
CA THR A 71 -1.09 1.12 -2.53
C THR A 71 -1.71 1.04 -1.15
N TYR A 72 -0.99 1.53 -0.13
CA TYR A 72 -1.43 1.53 1.26
C TYR A 72 -1.83 2.94 1.66
N ILE A 73 -3.08 3.10 2.08
CA ILE A 73 -3.61 4.34 2.66
C ILE A 73 -3.43 4.27 4.18
N GLY A 74 -2.79 5.30 4.74
CA GLY A 74 -2.58 5.42 6.18
C GLY A 74 -3.90 5.60 6.92
N THR A 75 -4.04 4.95 8.08
CA THR A 75 -5.20 5.14 8.97
C THR A 75 -4.80 5.11 10.43
N GLU A 76 -5.59 5.76 11.29
CA GLU A 76 -5.42 5.72 12.74
C GLU A 76 -6.04 4.45 13.34
N ASP A 77 -7.06 3.90 12.67
CA ASP A 77 -7.81 2.73 13.12
C ASP A 77 -8.29 1.93 11.89
N ALA A 78 -7.65 0.78 11.66
CA ALA A 78 -7.97 -0.09 10.53
C ALA A 78 -9.37 -0.70 10.64
N ASP A 79 -9.81 -1.06 11.84
CA ASP A 79 -11.13 -1.66 12.07
C ASP A 79 -12.25 -0.64 11.78
N ALA A 80 -12.15 0.57 12.34
CA ALA A 80 -13.11 1.64 12.10
C ALA A 80 -13.13 2.10 10.63
N THR A 81 -11.98 2.07 9.94
CA THR A 81 -11.91 2.43 8.52
C THR A 81 -12.58 1.38 7.64
N VAL A 82 -12.41 0.10 7.98
CA VAL A 82 -13.10 -1.00 7.30
C VAL A 82 -14.61 -0.91 7.46
N GLU A 83 -15.12 -0.51 8.62
CA GLU A 83 -16.56 -0.25 8.81
C GLU A 83 -17.06 0.83 7.84
N LYS A 84 -16.35 1.95 7.71
CA LYS A 84 -16.70 3.01 6.73
C LYS A 84 -16.68 2.49 5.29
N VAL A 85 -15.73 1.61 4.95
CA VAL A 85 -15.67 0.99 3.62
C VAL A 85 -16.93 0.18 3.35
N LEU A 86 -17.36 -0.65 4.30
CA LEU A 86 -18.59 -1.44 4.17
C LEU A 86 -19.82 -0.54 4.03
N ASP A 87 -19.93 0.50 4.87
CA ASP A 87 -21.03 1.47 4.83
C ASP A 87 -21.07 2.24 3.49
N ALA A 88 -19.92 2.48 2.88
CA ALA A 88 -19.79 3.11 1.56
C ALA A 88 -20.01 2.15 0.37
N GLY A 89 -20.33 0.87 0.63
CA GLY A 89 -20.61 -0.13 -0.41
C GLY A 89 -19.37 -0.84 -0.96
N GLY A 90 -18.23 -0.78 -0.27
CA GLY A 90 -17.05 -1.58 -0.56
C GLY A 90 -17.09 -2.98 0.07
N GLU A 91 -16.03 -3.75 -0.15
CA GLU A 91 -15.89 -5.13 0.31
C GLU A 91 -14.57 -5.32 1.08
N ILE A 92 -14.54 -6.27 2.02
CA ILE A 92 -13.32 -6.69 2.72
C ILE A 92 -12.73 -7.89 1.98
N ALA A 93 -11.47 -7.78 1.56
CA ALA A 93 -10.70 -8.88 0.99
C ALA A 93 -9.81 -9.55 2.05
N LEU A 94 -9.20 -8.74 2.93
CA LEU A 94 -8.48 -9.19 4.12
C LEU A 94 -8.97 -8.39 5.32
N LYS A 95 -9.42 -9.10 6.36
CA LYS A 95 -9.88 -8.46 7.61
C LYS A 95 -8.70 -7.78 8.32
N PRO A 96 -8.94 -6.71 9.10
CA PRO A 96 -7.91 -6.09 9.91
C PRO A 96 -7.16 -7.09 10.79
N GLU A 97 -5.85 -7.19 10.62
CA GLU A 97 -4.97 -8.05 11.42
C GLU A 97 -3.61 -7.40 11.66
N ASP A 98 -2.96 -7.78 12.78
CA ASP A 98 -1.65 -7.26 13.13
C ASP A 98 -0.56 -7.90 12.27
N VAL A 99 0.33 -7.07 11.73
CA VAL A 99 1.57 -7.49 11.10
C VAL A 99 2.68 -7.23 12.11
N THR A 100 3.04 -8.29 12.84
CA THR A 100 4.11 -8.29 13.86
C THR A 100 4.01 -7.06 14.78
N GLU A 101 5.11 -6.33 14.96
CA GLU A 101 5.19 -5.02 15.59
C GLU A 101 5.15 -3.87 14.59
N ASP A 102 5.12 -4.16 13.28
CA ASP A 102 5.22 -3.19 12.20
C ASP A 102 3.95 -2.35 12.03
N GLY A 103 2.78 -2.96 12.15
CA GLY A 103 1.52 -2.26 11.99
C GLY A 103 0.30 -3.17 12.03
N ARG A 104 -0.82 -2.67 11.52
CA ARG A 104 -2.05 -3.42 11.30
C ARG A 104 -2.53 -3.17 9.87
N ILE A 105 -2.86 -4.25 9.16
CA ILE A 105 -3.22 -4.24 7.75
C ILE A 105 -4.68 -4.62 7.56
N ALA A 106 -5.34 -4.04 6.56
CA ALA A 106 -6.52 -4.62 5.94
C ALA A 106 -6.43 -4.45 4.42
N ILE A 107 -7.08 -5.32 3.66
CA ILE A 107 -7.20 -5.15 2.20
C ILE A 107 -8.68 -5.06 1.88
N VAL A 108 -9.04 -4.01 1.15
CA VAL A 108 -10.42 -3.72 0.80
C VAL A 108 -10.56 -3.52 -0.69
N ARG A 109 -11.80 -3.64 -1.17
CA ARG A 109 -12.20 -3.31 -2.52
C ARG A 109 -13.17 -2.15 -2.47
N ASP A 110 -12.91 -1.10 -3.25
CA ASP A 110 -13.80 0.05 -3.35
C ASP A 110 -15.13 -0.34 -4.04
N ALA A 111 -16.11 0.57 -4.01
CA ALA A 111 -17.41 0.37 -4.64
C ALA A 111 -17.33 0.21 -6.18
N THR A 112 -16.20 0.56 -6.81
CA THR A 112 -15.98 0.46 -8.26
C THR A 112 -15.18 -0.79 -8.67
N GLY A 113 -14.69 -1.53 -7.69
CA GLY A 113 -14.02 -2.81 -7.82
C GLY A 113 -12.49 -2.78 -7.70
N ALA A 114 -11.87 -1.63 -7.39
CA ALA A 114 -10.43 -1.49 -7.22
C ALA A 114 -9.97 -1.93 -5.82
N PHE A 115 -8.85 -2.64 -5.75
CA PHE A 115 -8.23 -3.00 -4.47
C PHE A 115 -7.36 -1.87 -3.93
N LEU A 116 -7.41 -1.67 -2.62
CA LEU A 116 -6.47 -0.84 -1.87
C LEU A 116 -6.18 -1.47 -0.50
N SER A 117 -4.99 -1.20 0.02
CA SER A 117 -4.59 -1.63 1.36
C SER A 117 -4.78 -0.49 2.34
N LEU A 118 -5.19 -0.81 3.55
CA LEU A 118 -5.18 0.08 4.70
C LEU A 118 -3.99 -0.29 5.57
N TRP A 119 -3.24 0.72 6.03
CA TRP A 119 -2.13 0.52 6.94
C TRP A 119 -2.29 1.43 8.15
N GLN A 120 -2.37 0.83 9.33
CA GLN A 120 -2.28 1.53 10.60
C GLN A 120 -0.85 1.42 11.13
N PRO A 121 -0.05 2.51 11.05
CA PRO A 121 1.37 2.44 11.39
C PRO A 121 1.65 2.11 12.85
N LYS A 122 2.65 1.25 13.08
CA LYS A 122 3.34 1.09 14.37
C LYS A 122 4.84 1.32 14.17
N ALA A 123 5.66 0.26 14.10
CA ALA A 123 7.09 0.40 13.83
C ALA A 123 7.39 0.77 12.36
N HIS A 124 6.61 0.24 11.40
CA HIS A 124 6.69 0.63 10.00
C HIS A 124 5.73 1.78 9.69
N THR A 125 6.31 2.94 9.36
CA THR A 125 5.57 4.20 9.14
C THR A 125 5.40 4.57 7.68
N GLY A 126 5.90 3.74 6.76
CA GLY A 126 5.80 3.97 5.32
C GLY A 126 7.07 4.53 4.70
N PHE A 127 6.93 5.41 3.71
CA PHE A 127 8.07 5.97 2.96
C PHE A 127 8.98 6.84 3.84
N ASP A 128 10.29 6.60 3.78
CA ASP A 128 11.29 7.56 4.28
C ASP A 128 11.53 8.69 3.26
N THR A 129 11.27 8.42 1.96
CA THR A 129 11.38 9.41 0.90
C THR A 129 10.33 9.18 -0.19
N LYS A 130 9.70 10.28 -0.61
CA LYS A 130 8.72 10.35 -1.70
C LYS A 130 8.85 11.70 -2.39
N ASP A 131 8.20 11.86 -3.54
CA ASP A 131 8.16 13.11 -4.34
C ASP A 131 9.53 13.59 -4.86
N VAL A 132 10.50 12.67 -4.98
CA VAL A 132 11.78 12.88 -5.66
C VAL A 132 11.97 11.87 -6.79
N PRO A 133 12.80 12.14 -7.82
CA PRO A 133 13.06 11.19 -8.90
C PRO A 133 13.44 9.80 -8.40
N GLY A 134 12.78 8.76 -8.90
CA GLY A 134 12.99 7.38 -8.47
C GLY A 134 12.31 7.01 -7.15
N SER A 135 11.37 7.80 -6.64
CA SER A 135 10.54 7.44 -5.48
C SER A 135 9.04 7.52 -5.82
N PHE A 136 8.19 7.09 -4.89
CA PHE A 136 6.74 7.26 -5.03
C PHE A 136 6.39 8.73 -5.27
N GLY A 137 5.58 9.01 -6.28
CA GLY A 137 5.09 10.37 -6.56
C GLY A 137 3.57 10.49 -6.52
N TRP A 138 2.86 9.48 -7.00
CA TRP A 138 1.40 9.54 -7.11
C TRP A 138 0.81 8.13 -7.29
N ALA A 139 -0.44 7.97 -6.86
CA ALA A 139 -1.24 6.77 -7.11
C ALA A 139 -2.49 7.15 -7.93
N GLU A 140 -2.71 6.43 -9.03
CA GLU A 140 -3.84 6.67 -9.93
C GLU A 140 -4.93 5.61 -9.74
N LEU A 141 -6.18 6.06 -9.60
CA LEU A 141 -7.33 5.19 -9.75
C LEU A 141 -7.87 5.27 -11.19
N ALA A 142 -7.69 4.19 -11.94
CA ALA A 142 -8.38 4.01 -13.22
C ALA A 142 -9.75 3.33 -12.99
N THR A 143 -10.83 4.11 -13.08
CA THR A 143 -12.20 3.60 -12.89
C THR A 143 -13.15 4.06 -14.00
N ARG A 144 -14.18 3.25 -14.26
CA ARG A 144 -15.27 3.58 -15.19
C ARG A 144 -16.42 4.32 -14.52
N ASP A 145 -16.48 4.31 -13.19
CA ASP A 145 -17.50 5.01 -12.40
C ASP A 145 -16.84 6.08 -11.51
N ILE A 146 -16.48 7.20 -12.14
CA ILE A 146 -15.81 8.32 -11.47
C ILE A 146 -16.67 8.89 -10.35
N GLU A 147 -17.99 9.01 -10.55
CA GLU A 147 -18.89 9.59 -9.56
C GLU A 147 -19.13 8.66 -8.37
N GLY A 148 -19.20 7.34 -8.61
CA GLY A 148 -19.21 6.32 -7.56
C GLY A 148 -17.92 6.36 -6.74
N ALA A 149 -16.75 6.40 -7.39
CA ALA A 149 -15.46 6.53 -6.72
C ALA A 149 -15.40 7.79 -5.85
N LYS A 150 -15.74 8.98 -6.40
CA LYS A 150 -15.74 10.24 -5.63
C LYS A 150 -16.56 10.13 -4.34
N LYS A 151 -17.78 9.57 -4.42
CA LYS A 151 -18.64 9.38 -3.24
C LYS A 151 -18.02 8.42 -2.24
N PHE A 152 -17.46 7.31 -2.72
CA PHE A 152 -16.80 6.31 -1.87
C PHE A 152 -15.60 6.91 -1.12
N TYR A 153 -14.63 7.50 -1.83
CA TYR A 153 -13.42 8.03 -1.21
C TYR A 153 -13.70 9.26 -0.32
N ALA A 154 -14.71 10.07 -0.65
CA ALA A 154 -15.17 11.14 0.23
C ALA A 154 -15.77 10.58 1.54
N ALA A 155 -16.56 9.51 1.49
CA ALA A 155 -17.17 8.90 2.68
C ALA A 155 -16.14 8.20 3.57
N VAL A 156 -15.17 7.50 2.97
CA VAL A 156 -14.19 6.70 3.73
C VAL A 156 -13.06 7.55 4.30
N PHE A 157 -12.47 8.43 3.47
CA PHE A 157 -11.24 9.17 3.80
C PHE A 157 -11.43 10.68 3.88
N GLY A 158 -12.61 11.21 3.53
CA GLY A 158 -12.84 12.65 3.47
C GLY A 158 -12.17 13.33 2.28
N TRP A 159 -11.80 12.58 1.23
CA TRP A 159 -11.14 13.15 0.06
C TRP A 159 -12.07 14.03 -0.76
N GLY A 160 -11.57 15.20 -1.13
CA GLY A 160 -12.16 16.05 -2.16
C GLY A 160 -11.70 15.64 -3.55
N ALA A 161 -12.44 16.08 -4.58
CA ALA A 161 -12.01 15.98 -5.96
C ALA A 161 -12.03 17.38 -6.59
N GLU A 162 -10.96 17.72 -7.30
CA GLU A 162 -10.94 18.88 -8.19
C GLU A 162 -11.25 18.40 -9.62
N THR A 163 -12.12 19.13 -10.33
CA THR A 163 -12.56 18.82 -11.70
C THR A 163 -12.50 20.04 -12.57
#